data_AF-A0A6L9J256-F1
#
_entry.id   AF-A0A6L9J256-F1
#
_cell.length_a   1.000
_cell.length_b   1.000
_cell.length_c   1.000
_cell.angle_alpha   90.00
_cell.angle_beta   90.00
_cell.angle_gamma   90.00
#
_symmetry.space_group_name_H-M   'P 1'
#
loop_
_entity.id
_entity.type
_entity.pdbx_description
1 polymer ?
#
loop_
_entity_poly.entity_id
_entity_poly.type
_entity_poly.pdbx_seq_one_letter_code
_entity_poly.pdbx_strand_id
1 'polypeptide(L)'
;MDQPIRRIWNSEGWSSVLLIILAALLAYGVLVPWQGLRWDDWFWGWTAEVQGADSLIDRLSEDRPGQGVLLAATYSVFGNQLLAWHGYVLVVRIAAALAFLWALRGLWPEQRMATTTMAVLFVVYPGFLQQNILVYHGHFTALILFGLSLGMMLRALKSSRRSHAIALTTVAAVLTALYMLIIEHFVGLEILRLAFLWA
;
A
#
# COMPACT_ATOMS: atom_id res chain seq x y z
N MET A 1 -20.03 35.08 -0.06
CA MET A 1 -20.11 34.81 1.39
C MET A 1 -19.72 33.35 1.62
N ASP A 2 -18.53 32.95 1.14
CA ASP A 2 -18.26 31.56 0.69
C ASP A 2 -17.32 30.77 1.62
N GLN A 3 -17.06 31.32 2.80
CA GLN A 3 -16.08 30.80 3.75
C GLN A 3 -16.51 29.52 4.51
N PRO A 4 -17.80 29.28 4.86
CA PRO A 4 -18.14 28.12 5.70
C PRO A 4 -18.09 26.77 4.95
N ILE A 5 -18.47 26.74 3.66
CA ILE A 5 -18.55 25.51 2.87
C ILE A 5 -17.16 24.94 2.55
N ARG A 6 -16.16 25.79 2.26
CA ARG A 6 -14.77 25.35 2.05
C ARG A 6 -14.13 24.75 3.31
N ARG A 7 -14.51 25.21 4.51
CA ARG A 7 -13.95 24.72 5.78
C ARG A 7 -14.41 23.29 6.10
N ILE A 8 -15.66 22.96 5.77
CA ILE A 8 -16.24 21.61 5.92
C ILE A 8 -15.59 20.62 4.93
N TRP A 9 -15.22 21.09 3.74
CA TRP A 9 -14.57 20.26 2.72
C TRP A 9 -13.13 19.87 3.06
N ASN A 10 -12.39 20.74 3.77
CA ASN A 10 -11.09 20.37 4.31
C ASN A 10 -11.21 19.46 5.54
N SER A 11 -12.23 19.63 6.39
CA SER A 11 -12.42 18.74 7.54
C SER A 11 -12.80 17.31 7.14
N GLU A 12 -13.56 17.11 6.06
CA GLU A 12 -13.95 15.76 5.63
C GLU A 12 -12.74 14.93 5.19
N GLY A 13 -11.80 15.51 4.46
CA GLY A 13 -10.57 14.82 4.07
C GLY A 13 -9.78 14.31 5.28
N TRP A 14 -9.61 15.17 6.29
CA TRP A 14 -8.96 14.81 7.55
C TRP A 14 -9.77 13.79 8.35
N SER A 15 -11.10 13.89 8.37
CA SER A 15 -11.97 12.90 9.02
C SER A 15 -11.82 11.52 8.40
N SER A 16 -11.78 11.39 7.07
CA SER A 16 -11.56 10.09 6.41
C SER A 16 -10.20 9.49 6.75
N VAL A 17 -9.15 10.30 6.75
CA VAL A 17 -7.80 9.88 7.14
C VAL A 17 -7.80 9.41 8.60
N LEU A 18 -8.39 10.19 9.50
CA LEU A 18 -8.49 9.84 10.92
C LEU A 18 -9.28 8.55 11.13
N LEU A 19 -10.41 8.37 10.43
CA LEU A 19 -11.21 7.14 10.50
C LEU A 19 -10.41 5.91 10.04
N ILE A 20 -9.63 6.01 8.97
CA ILE A 20 -8.76 4.92 8.49
C ILE A 20 -7.69 4.59 9.53
N ILE A 21 -7.05 5.61 10.10
CA ILE A 21 -6.02 5.42 11.13
C ILE A 21 -6.62 4.77 12.37
N LEU A 22 -7.75 5.25 12.86
CA LEU A 22 -8.44 4.69 14.02
C LEU A 22 -8.87 3.25 13.76
N ALA A 23 -9.44 2.94 12.59
CA ALA A 23 -9.80 1.58 12.21
C ALA A 23 -8.59 0.64 12.21
N ALA A 24 -7.45 1.09 11.65
CA ALA A 24 -6.21 0.32 11.65
C ALA A 24 -5.64 0.10 13.05
N LEU A 25 -5.66 1.14 13.89
CA LEU A 25 -5.19 1.07 15.28
C LEU A 25 -6.05 0.11 16.11
N LEU A 26 -7.37 0.18 15.97
CA LEU A 26 -8.30 -0.71 16.68
C LEU A 26 -8.18 -2.16 16.20
N ALA A 27 -8.06 -2.38 14.89
CA ALA A 27 -7.97 -3.73 14.34
C ALA A 27 -6.61 -4.41 14.56
N TYR A 28 -5.51 -3.65 14.53
CA TYR A 28 -4.15 -4.20 14.55
C TYR A 28 -3.23 -3.53 15.56
N GLY A 29 -3.29 -2.20 15.69
CA GLY A 29 -2.39 -1.43 16.54
C GLY A 29 -2.44 -1.83 18.01
N VAL A 30 -3.65 -2.04 18.56
CA VAL A 30 -3.85 -2.55 19.91
C VAL A 30 -3.14 -3.89 20.08
N LEU A 31 -3.20 -4.76 19.07
CA LEU A 31 -2.65 -6.12 19.16
C LEU A 31 -1.12 -6.20 19.06
N VAL A 32 -0.45 -5.14 18.59
CA VAL A 32 0.99 -5.12 18.30
C VAL A 32 1.87 -5.68 19.44
N PRO A 33 1.68 -5.30 20.73
CA PRO A 33 2.53 -5.80 21.81
C PRO A 33 2.38 -7.30 22.10
N TRP A 34 1.31 -7.93 21.62
CA TRP A 34 1.00 -9.35 21.85
C TRP A 34 1.28 -10.23 20.63
N GLN A 35 1.83 -9.69 19.56
CA GLN A 35 2.16 -10.44 18.36
C GLN A 35 3.63 -10.88 18.35
N GLY A 36 3.87 -12.06 17.78
CA GLY A 36 5.17 -12.64 17.52
C GLY A 36 5.33 -13.01 16.05
N LEU A 37 6.51 -13.54 15.70
CA LEU A 37 6.80 -14.04 14.36
C LEU A 37 5.84 -15.16 13.95
N ARG A 38 5.34 -15.10 12.72
CA ARG A 38 4.41 -16.09 12.15
C ARG A 38 4.99 -16.70 10.89
N TRP A 39 4.83 -18.01 10.75
CA TRP A 39 5.08 -18.72 9.50
C TRP A 39 6.47 -18.36 8.92
N ASP A 40 6.50 -17.79 7.72
CA ASP A 40 7.70 -17.43 6.96
C ASP A 40 8.59 -16.41 7.65
N ASP A 41 8.06 -15.64 8.61
CA ASP A 41 8.84 -14.66 9.38
C ASP A 41 10.08 -15.30 10.04
N TRP A 42 9.92 -16.54 10.54
CA TRP A 42 11.02 -17.29 11.15
C TRP A 42 12.13 -17.59 10.15
N PHE A 43 11.77 -18.10 8.98
CA PHE A 43 12.75 -18.51 7.97
C PHE A 43 13.54 -17.31 7.44
N TRP A 44 12.84 -16.23 7.09
CA TRP A 44 13.49 -15.05 6.54
C TRP A 44 14.27 -14.26 7.59
N GLY A 45 13.72 -14.11 8.80
CA GLY A 45 14.43 -13.47 9.91
C GLY A 45 15.71 -14.23 10.29
N TRP A 46 15.64 -15.56 10.40
CA TRP A 46 16.82 -16.39 10.68
C TRP A 46 17.87 -16.31 9.57
N THR A 47 17.45 -16.35 8.32
CA THR A 47 18.36 -16.25 7.17
C THR A 47 19.11 -14.94 7.19
N ALA A 48 18.40 -13.83 7.39
CA ALA A 48 19.01 -12.50 7.45
C ALA A 48 19.93 -12.32 8.67
N GLU A 49 19.61 -12.94 9.80
CA GLU A 49 20.45 -12.92 11.00
C GLU A 49 21.78 -13.67 10.79
N VAL A 50 21.72 -14.88 10.23
CA VAL A 50 22.90 -15.75 10.11
C VAL A 50 23.77 -15.39 8.91
N GLN A 51 23.16 -14.96 7.79
CA GLN A 51 23.84 -14.76 6.51
C GLN A 51 23.85 -13.29 6.06
N GLY A 52 23.30 -12.39 6.87
CA GLY A 52 23.15 -10.98 6.54
C GLY A 52 21.93 -10.69 5.69
N ALA A 53 21.46 -9.44 5.72
CA ALA A 53 20.26 -9.00 5.01
C ALA A 53 20.37 -9.19 3.49
N ASP A 54 21.56 -8.99 2.91
CA ASP A 54 21.80 -9.12 1.47
C ASP A 54 21.56 -10.54 0.96
N SER A 55 21.72 -11.55 1.83
CA SER A 55 21.43 -12.96 1.48
C SER A 55 19.96 -13.22 1.12
N LEU A 56 19.06 -12.30 1.50
CA LEU A 56 17.65 -12.33 1.11
C LEU A 56 17.45 -11.93 -0.34
N ILE A 57 18.29 -11.02 -0.87
CA ILE A 57 18.26 -10.61 -2.27
C ILE A 57 18.66 -11.81 -3.13
N ASP A 58 19.78 -12.45 -2.80
CA ASP A 58 20.28 -13.61 -3.54
C ASP A 58 19.25 -14.75 -3.56
N ARG A 59 18.66 -15.07 -2.40
CA ARG A 59 17.66 -16.15 -2.28
C ARG A 59 16.36 -15.89 -3.01
N LEU A 60 15.92 -14.64 -3.09
CA LEU A 60 14.67 -14.27 -3.75
C LEU A 60 14.90 -13.79 -5.19
N SER A 61 16.13 -13.79 -5.69
CA SER A 61 16.46 -13.30 -7.03
C SER A 61 15.80 -14.11 -8.15
N GLU A 62 15.64 -15.42 -7.94
CA GLU A 62 15.05 -16.35 -8.92
C GLU A 62 13.52 -16.21 -9.00
N ASP A 63 12.85 -16.10 -7.84
CA ASP A 63 11.39 -16.12 -7.77
C ASP A 63 10.76 -14.73 -7.66
N ARG A 64 11.31 -13.84 -6.80
CA ARG A 64 10.66 -12.57 -6.41
C ARG A 64 11.72 -11.49 -6.12
N PRO A 65 12.45 -11.01 -7.14
CA PRO A 65 13.61 -10.14 -6.93
C PRO A 65 13.25 -8.82 -6.23
N GLY A 66 12.08 -8.22 -6.55
CA GLY A 66 11.64 -7.01 -5.87
C GLY A 66 11.28 -7.23 -4.40
N GLN A 67 10.70 -8.40 -4.07
CA GLN A 67 10.44 -8.80 -2.69
C GLN A 67 11.73 -9.01 -1.91
N GLY A 68 12.75 -9.61 -2.54
CA GLY A 68 14.07 -9.80 -1.93
C GLY A 68 14.72 -8.48 -1.51
N VAL A 69 14.76 -7.51 -2.44
CA VAL A 69 15.29 -6.17 -2.17
C VAL A 69 14.49 -5.46 -1.07
N LEU A 70 13.16 -5.51 -1.13
CA LEU A 70 12.31 -4.87 -0.14
C LEU A 70 12.51 -5.47 1.27
N LEU A 71 12.57 -6.80 1.35
CA LEU A 71 12.74 -7.51 2.62
C LEU A 71 14.13 -7.26 3.22
N ALA A 72 15.18 -7.32 2.39
CA ALA A 72 16.55 -7.00 2.81
C ALA A 72 16.65 -5.56 3.34
N ALA A 73 16.12 -4.59 2.60
CA ALA A 73 16.13 -3.18 3.02
C ALA A 73 15.38 -2.99 4.34
N THR A 74 14.21 -3.62 4.49
CA THR A 74 13.41 -3.51 5.71
C THR A 74 14.13 -4.15 6.91
N TYR A 75 14.77 -5.32 6.70
CA TYR A 75 15.56 -5.98 7.74
C TYR A 75 16.80 -5.18 8.14
N SER A 76 17.51 -4.55 7.19
CA SER A 76 18.66 -3.69 7.50
C SER A 76 18.30 -2.49 8.39
N VAL A 77 17.04 -2.04 8.37
CA VAL A 77 16.55 -0.94 9.21
C VAL A 77 16.13 -1.41 10.60
N PHE A 78 15.38 -2.52 10.68
CA PHE A 78 14.75 -2.95 11.95
C PHE A 78 15.46 -4.11 12.65
N GLY A 79 16.29 -4.87 11.94
CA GLY A 79 16.91 -6.11 12.41
C GLY A 79 15.88 -7.05 13.03
N ASN A 80 16.19 -7.57 14.22
CA ASN A 80 15.30 -8.47 14.97
C ASN A 80 14.31 -7.74 15.90
N GLN A 81 14.15 -6.42 15.77
CA GLN A 81 13.25 -5.65 16.64
C GLN A 81 11.79 -5.89 16.24
N LEU A 82 11.17 -6.88 16.87
CA LEU A 82 9.79 -7.32 16.59
C LEU A 82 8.75 -6.20 16.69
N LEU A 83 8.87 -5.35 17.71
CA LEU A 83 7.95 -4.22 17.88
C LEU A 83 8.06 -3.21 16.73
N ALA A 84 9.28 -2.98 16.23
CA ALA A 84 9.52 -2.09 15.10
C ALA A 84 8.91 -2.67 13.80
N TRP A 85 9.03 -3.98 13.57
CA TRP A 85 8.39 -4.66 12.45
C TRP A 85 6.86 -4.52 12.47
N HIS A 86 6.21 -4.80 13.59
CA HIS A 86 4.76 -4.65 13.70
C HIS A 86 4.31 -3.20 13.51
N GLY A 87 5.05 -2.23 14.07
CA GLY A 87 4.81 -0.80 13.86
C GLY A 87 4.95 -0.41 12.38
N TYR A 88 6.00 -0.89 11.71
CA TYR A 88 6.22 -0.67 10.29
C TYR A 88 5.08 -1.25 9.44
N VAL A 89 4.69 -2.51 9.65
CA VAL A 89 3.59 -3.15 8.91
C VAL A 89 2.28 -2.38 9.09
N LEU A 90 2.01 -1.87 10.30
CA LEU A 90 0.85 -1.03 10.56
C LEU A 90 0.89 0.27 9.74
N VAL A 91 2.05 0.93 9.67
CA VAL A 91 2.23 2.15 8.86
C VAL A 91 2.04 1.87 7.38
N VAL A 92 2.66 0.81 6.85
CA VAL A 92 2.53 0.42 5.43
C VAL A 92 1.07 0.07 5.10
N ARG A 93 0.36 -0.62 6.00
CA ARG A 93 -1.07 -0.91 5.85
C ARG A 93 -1.91 0.36 5.77
N ILE A 94 -1.69 1.33 6.67
CA ILE A 94 -2.39 2.61 6.64
C ILE A 94 -2.09 3.33 5.33
N ALA A 95 -0.83 3.37 4.91
CA ALA A 95 -0.41 3.97 3.65
C ALA A 95 -1.11 3.32 2.44
N ALA A 96 -1.27 1.98 2.44
CA ALA A 96 -2.01 1.27 1.39
C ALA A 96 -3.48 1.72 1.32
N ALA A 97 -4.14 1.84 2.47
CA ALA A 97 -5.53 2.31 2.53
C ALA A 97 -5.67 3.78 2.09
N LEU A 98 -4.70 4.62 2.41
CA LEU A 98 -4.67 6.02 1.95
C LEU A 98 -4.44 6.14 0.44
N ALA A 99 -3.52 5.34 -0.12
CA ALA A 99 -3.30 5.25 -1.57
C ALA A 99 -4.57 4.77 -2.28
N PHE A 100 -5.26 3.78 -1.71
CA PHE A 100 -6.53 3.29 -2.20
C PHE A 100 -7.63 4.37 -2.17
N LEU A 101 -7.82 5.06 -1.03
CA LEU A 101 -8.75 6.18 -0.92
C LEU A 101 -8.45 7.28 -1.96
N TRP A 102 -7.17 7.61 -2.17
CA TRP A 102 -6.75 8.63 -3.11
C TRP A 102 -7.03 8.25 -4.58
N ALA A 103 -6.90 6.97 -4.92
CA ALA A 103 -7.28 6.43 -6.22
C ALA A 103 -8.81 6.47 -6.40
N LEU A 104 -9.55 5.98 -5.41
CA LEU A 104 -11.02 5.97 -5.40
C LEU A 104 -11.62 7.36 -5.55
N ARG A 105 -11.08 8.37 -4.85
CA ARG A 105 -11.51 9.78 -4.99
C ARG A 105 -11.17 10.38 -6.36
N GLY A 106 -10.17 9.84 -7.05
CA GLY A 106 -9.87 10.20 -8.44
C GLY A 106 -10.93 9.66 -9.41
N LEU A 107 -11.51 8.51 -9.10
CA LEU A 107 -12.54 7.83 -9.90
C LEU A 107 -13.95 8.38 -9.59
N TRP A 108 -14.32 8.44 -8.31
CA TRP A 108 -15.63 8.90 -7.83
C TRP A 108 -15.50 10.12 -6.90
N PRO A 109 -15.18 11.31 -7.43
CA PRO A 109 -14.93 12.50 -6.62
C PRO A 109 -16.14 12.98 -5.82
N GLU A 110 -17.35 12.65 -6.26
CA GLU A 110 -18.61 13.04 -5.61
C GLU A 110 -19.04 12.06 -4.52
N GLN A 111 -18.56 10.80 -4.56
CA GLN A 111 -18.99 9.72 -3.66
C GLN A 111 -18.07 9.58 -2.43
N ARG A 112 -17.90 10.68 -1.69
CA ARG A 112 -16.94 10.77 -0.57
C ARG A 112 -17.19 9.77 0.55
N MET A 113 -18.45 9.59 0.93
CA MET A 113 -18.84 8.63 1.97
C MET A 113 -18.53 7.21 1.52
N ALA A 114 -18.95 6.82 0.31
CA ALA A 114 -18.71 5.47 -0.22
C ALA A 114 -17.22 5.16 -0.33
N THR A 115 -16.42 6.09 -0.89
CA THR A 115 -14.97 5.90 -1.03
C THR A 115 -14.25 5.83 0.32
N THR A 116 -14.68 6.60 1.32
CA THR A 116 -14.18 6.49 2.70
C THR A 116 -14.52 5.14 3.31
N THR A 117 -15.78 4.69 3.20
CA THR A 117 -16.21 3.37 3.69
C THR A 117 -15.42 2.24 3.04
N MET A 118 -15.22 2.28 1.72
CA MET A 118 -14.39 1.30 1.00
C MET A 118 -12.97 1.26 1.54
N ALA A 119 -12.35 2.42 1.80
CA ALA A 119 -10.99 2.48 2.35
C ALA A 119 -10.89 1.99 3.80
N VAL A 120 -11.92 2.26 4.63
CA VAL A 120 -12.02 1.72 5.99
C VAL A 120 -12.20 0.20 5.97
N LEU A 121 -13.04 -0.34 5.06
CA LEU A 121 -13.15 -1.79 4.89
C LEU A 121 -11.85 -2.40 4.41
N PHE A 122 -11.18 -1.75 3.46
CA PHE A 122 -9.90 -2.20 2.91
C PHE A 122 -8.79 -2.26 3.97
N VAL A 123 -8.70 -1.29 4.89
CA VAL A 123 -7.65 -1.29 5.92
C VAL A 123 -7.80 -2.47 6.89
N VAL A 124 -9.04 -2.90 7.14
CA VAL A 124 -9.41 -4.05 7.98
C VAL A 124 -9.36 -5.38 7.21
N TYR A 125 -9.67 -5.38 5.92
CA TYR A 125 -9.62 -6.57 5.08
C TYR A 125 -9.34 -6.18 3.63
N PRO A 126 -8.06 -6.23 3.20
CA PRO A 126 -7.64 -5.89 1.84
C PRO A 126 -7.86 -7.04 0.83
N GLY A 127 -8.62 -8.09 1.19
CA GLY A 127 -8.90 -9.21 0.30
C GLY A 127 -7.98 -10.43 0.45
N PHE A 128 -7.14 -10.49 1.50
CA PHE A 128 -6.32 -11.67 1.81
C PHE A 128 -6.23 -11.90 3.33
N LEU A 129 -5.94 -13.13 3.76
CA LEU A 129 -5.95 -13.53 5.19
C LEU A 129 -4.56 -13.51 5.85
N GLN A 130 -3.48 -13.63 5.08
CA GLN A 130 -2.08 -13.72 5.56
C GLN A 130 -1.51 -12.37 6.02
N GLN A 131 -2.36 -11.57 6.66
CA GLN A 131 -2.10 -10.19 7.05
C GLN A 131 -1.23 -10.05 8.31
N ASN A 132 -1.09 -11.13 9.07
CA ASN A 132 -0.36 -11.20 10.33
C ASN A 132 1.08 -11.72 10.17
N ILE A 133 1.49 -12.07 8.95
CA ILE A 133 2.86 -12.46 8.61
C ILE A 133 3.64 -11.18 8.26
N LEU A 134 4.71 -10.87 8.99
CA LEU A 134 5.48 -9.63 8.82
C LEU A 134 6.15 -9.52 7.46
N VAL A 135 6.69 -10.62 6.93
CA VAL A 135 7.28 -10.72 5.59
C VAL A 135 6.28 -10.34 4.49
N TYR A 136 4.98 -10.44 4.76
CA TYR A 136 3.93 -10.08 3.81
C TYR A 136 3.68 -8.56 3.73
N HIS A 137 4.48 -7.72 4.40
CA HIS A 137 4.51 -6.27 4.16
C HIS A 137 4.72 -5.89 2.68
N GLY A 138 5.35 -6.78 1.89
CA GLY A 138 5.44 -6.66 0.44
C GLY A 138 4.10 -6.57 -0.28
N HIS A 139 3.06 -7.27 0.21
CA HIS A 139 1.71 -7.18 -0.36
C HIS A 139 1.11 -5.78 -0.15
N PHE A 140 1.24 -5.23 1.06
CA PHE A 140 0.78 -3.87 1.32
C PHE A 140 1.59 -2.83 0.54
N THR A 141 2.90 -3.03 0.41
CA THR A 141 3.77 -2.17 -0.41
C THR A 141 3.33 -2.20 -1.87
N ALA A 142 3.06 -3.38 -2.43
CA ALA A 142 2.54 -3.54 -3.77
C ALA A 142 1.17 -2.84 -3.95
N LEU A 143 0.28 -2.94 -2.96
CA LEU A 143 -1.02 -2.25 -2.97
C LEU A 143 -0.88 -0.72 -2.91
N ILE A 144 0.10 -0.18 -2.18
CA ILE A 144 0.43 1.26 -2.21
C ILE A 144 0.82 1.66 -3.63
N LEU A 145 1.78 0.96 -4.21
CA LEU A 145 2.31 1.26 -5.55
C LEU A 145 1.22 1.15 -6.62
N PHE A 146 0.38 0.11 -6.55
CA PHE A 146 -0.78 -0.06 -7.41
C PHE A 146 -1.78 1.10 -7.26
N GLY A 147 -2.18 1.45 -6.03
CA GLY A 147 -3.13 2.54 -5.78
C GLY A 147 -2.60 3.90 -6.27
N LEU A 148 -1.32 4.18 -6.04
CA LEU A 148 -0.67 5.38 -6.55
C LEU A 148 -0.59 5.38 -8.08
N SER A 149 -0.19 4.26 -8.69
CA SER A 149 -0.14 4.12 -10.15
C SER A 149 -1.53 4.35 -10.76
N LEU A 150 -2.56 3.75 -10.18
CA LEU A 150 -3.94 3.89 -10.64
C LEU A 150 -4.42 5.34 -10.53
N GLY A 151 -4.19 5.98 -9.38
CA GLY A 151 -4.59 7.38 -9.20
C GLY A 151 -3.80 8.36 -10.09
N MET A 152 -2.54 8.08 -10.44
CA MET A 152 -1.77 8.87 -11.41
C MET A 152 -2.30 8.69 -12.83
N MET A 153 -2.61 7.46 -13.24
CA MET A 153 -3.24 7.17 -14.53
C MET A 153 -4.55 7.95 -14.69
N LEU A 154 -5.44 7.92 -13.69
CA LEU A 154 -6.71 8.67 -13.71
C LEU A 154 -6.50 10.19 -13.84
N ARG A 155 -5.44 10.73 -13.24
CA ARG A 155 -5.09 12.16 -13.35
C ARG A 155 -4.45 12.49 -14.69
N ALA A 156 -3.68 11.58 -15.28
CA ALA A 156 -3.12 11.73 -16.62
C ALA A 156 -4.23 11.88 -17.67
N LEU A 157 -5.28 11.06 -17.58
CA LEU A 157 -6.45 11.11 -18.47
C LEU A 157 -7.20 12.44 -18.40
N LYS A 158 -7.23 13.08 -17.23
CA LYS A 158 -7.91 14.37 -16.99
C LYS A 158 -7.03 15.59 -17.28
N SER A 159 -5.75 15.40 -17.63
CA SER A 159 -4.80 16.49 -17.82
C SER A 159 -4.95 17.14 -19.21
N SER A 160 -5.17 18.45 -19.24
CA SER A 160 -5.19 19.24 -20.49
C SER A 160 -3.80 19.50 -21.07
N ARG A 161 -2.73 19.36 -20.28
CA ARG A 161 -1.34 19.57 -20.70
C ARG A 161 -0.69 18.22 -21.06
N ARG A 162 -0.26 18.08 -22.31
CA ARG A 162 0.37 16.84 -22.82
C ARG A 162 1.62 16.44 -22.06
N SER A 163 2.49 17.38 -21.72
CA SER A 163 3.72 17.10 -20.96
C SER A 163 3.41 16.54 -19.56
N HIS A 164 2.41 17.11 -18.89
CA HIS A 164 1.96 16.64 -17.58
C HIS A 164 1.30 15.26 -17.65
N ALA A 165 0.49 15.01 -18.69
CA ALA A 165 -0.09 13.69 -18.93
C ALA A 165 1.00 12.63 -19.15
N ILE A 166 2.02 12.92 -19.98
CA ILE A 166 3.15 12.03 -20.22
C ILE A 166 3.89 11.74 -18.92
N ALA A 167 4.23 12.78 -18.14
CA ALA A 167 4.93 12.59 -16.87
C ALA A 167 4.15 11.68 -15.91
N LEU A 168 2.84 11.92 -15.73
CA LEU A 168 2.00 11.08 -14.88
C LEU A 168 1.90 9.63 -15.38
N THR A 169 1.75 9.44 -16.70
CA THR A 169 1.73 8.10 -17.30
C THR A 169 3.05 7.37 -17.11
N THR A 170 4.18 8.05 -17.29
CA THR A 170 5.52 7.46 -17.07
C THR A 170 5.68 7.04 -15.62
N VAL A 171 5.33 7.89 -14.66
CA VAL A 171 5.42 7.52 -13.23
C VAL A 171 4.46 6.37 -12.90
N ALA A 172 3.24 6.40 -13.42
CA ALA A 172 2.28 5.31 -13.23
C ALA A 172 2.83 3.97 -13.77
N ALA A 173 3.44 3.97 -14.95
CA ALA A 173 4.05 2.77 -15.55
C ALA A 173 5.24 2.25 -14.73
N VAL A 174 6.08 3.15 -14.22
CA VAL A 174 7.19 2.75 -13.32
C VAL A 174 6.66 2.12 -12.04
N LEU A 175 5.65 2.72 -11.40
CA LEU A 175 5.02 2.16 -10.20
C LEU A 175 4.36 0.79 -10.49
N THR A 176 3.78 0.61 -11.68
CA THR A 176 3.27 -0.70 -12.13
C THR A 176 4.38 -1.74 -12.21
N ALA A 177 5.48 -1.41 -12.87
CA ALA A 177 6.63 -2.32 -12.99
C ALA A 177 7.19 -2.69 -11.59
N LEU A 178 7.32 -1.71 -10.70
CA LEU A 178 7.84 -1.93 -9.35
C LEU A 178 6.94 -2.88 -8.53
N TYR A 179 5.62 -2.69 -8.54
CA TYR A 179 4.76 -3.57 -7.74
C TYR A 179 4.73 -5.00 -8.30
N MET A 180 4.79 -5.17 -9.63
CA MET A 180 4.86 -6.49 -10.27
C MET A 180 6.13 -7.25 -9.89
N LEU A 181 7.26 -6.54 -9.77
CA LEU A 181 8.52 -7.14 -9.30
C LEU A 181 8.47 -7.59 -7.84
N ILE A 182 7.60 -7.00 -7.03
CA ILE A 182 7.42 -7.36 -5.62
C ILE A 182 6.40 -8.51 -5.51
N ILE A 183 5.22 -8.36 -6.13
CA ILE A 183 4.11 -9.31 -6.10
C ILE A 183 3.43 -9.37 -7.48
N GLU A 184 3.70 -10.43 -8.23
CA GLU A 184 3.02 -10.72 -9.50
C GLU A 184 1.58 -11.22 -9.33
N HIS A 185 1.23 -11.77 -8.16
CA HIS A 185 -0.12 -12.27 -7.86
C HIS A 185 -1.23 -11.22 -8.04
N PHE A 186 -0.86 -9.93 -7.97
CA PHE A 186 -1.77 -8.81 -8.17
C PHE A 186 -1.94 -8.41 -9.64
N VAL A 187 -1.41 -9.17 -10.60
CA VAL A 187 -1.63 -8.92 -12.04
C VAL A 187 -3.10 -8.80 -12.42
N GLY A 188 -3.99 -9.53 -11.73
CA GLY A 188 -5.44 -9.43 -11.93
C GLY A 188 -6.01 -8.03 -11.66
N LEU A 189 -5.37 -7.22 -10.82
CA LEU A 189 -5.79 -5.84 -10.56
C LEU A 189 -5.62 -4.93 -11.77
N GLU A 190 -4.75 -5.26 -12.73
CA GLU A 190 -4.59 -4.47 -13.96
C GLU A 190 -5.84 -4.53 -14.84
N ILE A 191 -6.67 -5.56 -14.71
CA ILE A 191 -7.97 -5.64 -15.39
C ILE A 191 -8.87 -4.47 -14.97
N LEU A 192 -8.75 -3.99 -13.73
CA LEU A 192 -9.50 -2.83 -13.25
C LEU A 192 -9.16 -1.56 -14.05
N ARG A 193 -7.92 -1.41 -14.52
CA ARG A 193 -7.54 -0.25 -15.34
C ARG A 193 -8.31 -0.22 -16.64
N LEU A 194 -8.52 -1.37 -17.27
CA LEU A 194 -9.34 -1.47 -18.47
C LEU A 194 -10.75 -0.99 -18.12
N ALA A 195 -11.38 -1.56 -17.08
CA ALA A 195 -12.73 -1.16 -16.69
C ALA A 195 -12.87 0.36 -16.47
N PHE A 196 -11.85 1.03 -15.95
CA PHE A 196 -11.87 2.48 -15.71
C PHE A 196 -11.46 3.35 -16.90
N LEU A 197 -10.73 2.80 -17.89
CA LEU A 197 -10.43 3.50 -19.14
C LEU A 197 -11.63 3.55 -20.09
N TRP A 198 -12.53 2.56 -19.97
CA TRP A 198 -13.72 2.41 -20.80
C TRP A 198 -15.03 2.95 -20.17
N ALA A 199 -14.97 3.47 -18.94
CA ALA A 199 -16.09 4.07 -18.22
C ALA A 199 -16.07 5.60 -18.31
#